data_AF-A0A1I1RI08-F1
#
_entry.id   AF-A0A1I1RI08-F1
#
_cell.length_a   1.000
_cell.length_b   1.000
_cell.length_c   1.000
_cell.angle_alpha   90.00
_cell.angle_beta   90.00
_cell.angle_gamma   90.00
#
_symmetry.space_group_name_H-M   'P 1'
#
loop_
_entity.id
_entity.type
_entity.pdbx_description
1 polymer ?
#
loop_
_entity_poly.entity_id
_entity_poly.type
_entity_poly.pdbx_seq_one_letter_code
_entity_poly.pdbx_strand_id
1 'polypeptide(L)'
;MGCCRTPTKPPGARCRLDHALQEVRLASHAEVTEAQTRLLAEVLPGVDRAELRLVSRVVVEMIHAAVEMLFDEAMDAKAVARIVAGMLASQLERSIPAVPPGNQPAR
;
A
#
# COMPACT_ATOMS: atom_id res chain seq x y z
N MET A 1 24.63 -14.53 -7.08
CA MET A 1 25.65 -13.99 -6.16
C MET A 1 26.71 -13.24 -6.97
N GLY A 2 26.46 -11.97 -7.30
CA GLY A 2 27.34 -11.15 -8.15
C GLY A 2 28.01 -10.06 -7.32
N CYS A 3 29.29 -10.25 -7.00
CA CYS A 3 30.09 -9.35 -6.18
C CYS A 3 30.53 -8.13 -7.01
N CYS A 4 30.17 -6.92 -6.56
CA CYS A 4 30.54 -5.65 -7.15
C CYS A 4 32.07 -5.49 -7.27
N ARG A 5 32.61 -5.44 -8.50
CA ARG A 5 33.97 -4.95 -8.78
C ARG A 5 33.91 -3.71 -9.66
N THR A 6 34.12 -2.54 -9.05
CA THR A 6 34.82 -1.41 -9.68
C THR A 6 35.66 -0.68 -8.61
N PRO A 7 36.90 -0.24 -8.91
CA PRO A 7 37.87 0.12 -7.89
C PRO A 7 38.00 1.65 -7.75
N THR A 8 37.06 2.36 -7.14
CA THR A 8 37.27 3.78 -6.74
C THR A 8 36.42 4.30 -5.56
N LYS A 9 35.57 3.49 -4.89
CA LYS A 9 34.73 3.97 -3.77
C LYS A 9 34.90 3.08 -2.52
N PRO A 10 35.06 3.65 -1.31
CA PRO A 10 35.29 2.85 -0.10
C PRO A 10 34.17 1.81 0.10
N PRO A 11 34.52 0.51 0.24
CA PRO A 11 33.54 -0.55 0.37
C PRO A 11 32.81 -0.38 1.71
N GLY A 12 31.52 -0.05 1.64
CA GLY A 12 30.66 0.16 2.82
C GLY A 12 29.89 1.47 2.83
N ALA A 13 30.24 2.45 1.99
CA ALA A 13 29.48 3.70 1.92
C ALA A 13 28.11 3.55 1.22
N ARG A 14 28.02 2.71 0.17
CA ARG A 14 26.74 2.43 -0.51
C ARG A 14 25.80 1.55 0.31
N CYS A 15 26.33 0.47 0.90
CA CYS A 15 25.55 -0.48 1.71
C CYS A 15 24.84 0.18 2.91
N ARG A 16 25.50 1.17 3.55
CA ARG A 16 24.89 1.90 4.68
C ARG A 16 23.82 2.90 4.24
N LEU A 17 24.01 3.56 3.10
CA LEU A 17 23.00 4.48 2.54
C LEU A 17 21.75 3.71 2.11
N ASP A 18 21.92 2.58 1.44
CA ASP A 18 20.81 1.75 0.97
C ASP A 18 19.99 1.18 2.15
N HIS A 19 20.65 0.82 3.28
CA HIS A 19 19.96 0.35 4.49
C HIS A 19 19.23 1.47 5.25
N ALA A 20 19.84 2.65 5.37
CA ALA A 20 19.18 3.78 6.04
C ALA A 20 17.92 4.22 5.28
N LEU A 21 17.96 4.22 3.94
CA LEU A 21 16.79 4.49 3.10
C LEU A 21 15.74 3.38 3.18
N GLN A 22 16.15 2.13 3.38
CA GLN A 22 15.25 1.01 3.64
C GLN A 22 14.43 1.21 4.92
N GLU A 23 15.09 1.60 6.01
CA GLU A 23 14.42 1.88 7.29
C GLU A 23 13.42 3.03 7.16
N VAL A 24 13.82 4.10 6.46
CA VAL A 24 12.93 5.25 6.21
C VAL A 24 11.71 4.84 5.38
N ARG A 25 11.88 3.99 4.36
CA ARG A 25 10.76 3.50 3.54
C ARG A 25 9.77 2.68 4.37
N LEU A 26 10.29 1.75 5.18
CA LEU A 26 9.46 0.92 6.06
C LEU A 26 8.72 1.74 7.13
N ALA A 27 9.41 2.72 7.72
CA ALA A 27 8.80 3.61 8.70
C ALA A 27 7.71 4.48 8.06
N SER A 28 7.98 5.04 6.89
CA SER A 28 7.01 5.84 6.14
C SER A 28 5.77 5.03 5.77
N HIS A 29 5.94 3.79 5.30
CA HIS A 29 4.80 2.91 4.98
C HIS A 29 3.97 2.59 6.21
N ALA A 30 4.60 2.36 7.37
CA ALA A 30 3.88 2.14 8.61
C ALA A 30 3.08 3.38 9.04
N GLU A 31 3.67 4.57 8.98
CA GLU A 31 3.01 5.83 9.32
C GLU A 31 1.82 6.12 8.38
N VAL A 32 2.00 5.97 7.07
CA VAL A 32 0.95 6.18 6.07
C VAL A 32 -0.16 5.14 6.23
N THR A 33 0.18 3.87 6.48
CA THR A 33 -0.80 2.82 6.75
C THR A 33 -1.66 3.17 7.96
N GLU A 34 -1.04 3.67 9.03
CA GLU A 34 -1.77 4.03 10.25
C GLU A 34 -2.67 5.26 10.05
N ALA A 35 -2.18 6.28 9.34
CA ALA A 35 -2.98 7.44 8.97
C ALA A 35 -4.20 7.04 8.12
N GLN A 36 -4.00 6.20 7.11
CA GLN A 36 -5.07 5.70 6.26
C GLN A 36 -6.07 4.82 7.02
N THR A 37 -5.57 3.96 7.93
CA THR A 37 -6.43 3.11 8.78
C THR A 37 -7.34 3.97 9.67
N ARG A 38 -6.82 5.06 10.25
CA ARG A 38 -7.61 5.99 11.06
C ARG A 38 -8.72 6.64 10.22
N LEU A 39 -8.38 7.15 9.04
CA LEU A 39 -9.36 7.76 8.12
C LEU A 39 -10.46 6.76 7.74
N LEU A 40 -10.09 5.54 7.38
CA LEU A 40 -11.06 4.50 7.02
C LEU A 40 -11.97 4.09 8.19
N ALA A 41 -11.44 4.06 9.42
CA ALA A 41 -12.23 3.76 10.61
C ALA A 41 -13.29 4.83 10.90
N GLU A 42 -13.07 6.09 10.48
CA GLU A 42 -14.07 7.16 10.61
C GLU A 42 -15.24 6.99 9.63
N VAL A 43 -14.98 6.47 8.42
CA VAL A 43 -15.99 6.35 7.35
C VAL A 43 -16.65 4.97 7.26
N LEU A 44 -16.06 3.93 7.87
CA LEU A 44 -16.58 2.56 7.89
C LEU A 44 -16.82 2.07 9.33
N PRO A 45 -17.78 2.69 10.07
CA PRO A 45 -18.11 2.26 11.41
C PRO A 45 -18.73 0.85 11.37
N GLY A 46 -18.03 -0.14 11.92
CA GLY A 46 -18.49 -1.53 12.00
C GLY A 46 -17.56 -2.55 11.34
N VAL A 47 -16.55 -2.11 10.60
CA VAL A 47 -15.48 -2.99 10.11
C VAL A 47 -14.42 -3.17 11.20
N ASP A 48 -13.89 -4.38 11.35
CA ASP A 48 -12.85 -4.69 12.32
C ASP A 48 -11.58 -3.85 12.07
N ARG A 49 -11.01 -3.29 13.13
CA ARG A 49 -9.86 -2.37 13.02
C ARG A 49 -8.58 -3.07 12.54
N ALA A 50 -8.38 -4.33 12.89
CA ALA A 50 -7.26 -5.14 12.41
C ALA A 50 -7.43 -5.48 10.92
N GLU A 51 -8.66 -5.73 10.48
CA GLU A 51 -8.98 -5.90 9.06
C GLU A 51 -8.71 -4.60 8.28
N LEU A 52 -9.18 -3.45 8.77
CA LEU A 52 -8.90 -2.14 8.16
C LEU A 52 -7.40 -1.86 8.07
N ARG A 53 -6.62 -2.24 9.10
CA ARG A 53 -5.16 -2.10 9.11
C ARG A 53 -4.50 -3.00 8.07
N LEU A 54 -4.93 -4.26 7.96
CA LEU A 54 -4.40 -5.21 6.97
C LEU A 54 -4.66 -4.71 5.55
N VAL A 55 -5.89 -4.31 5.26
CA VAL A 55 -6.27 -3.77 3.95
C VAL A 55 -5.49 -2.50 3.66
N SER A 56 -5.41 -1.56 4.60
CA SER A 56 -4.63 -0.32 4.44
C SER A 56 -3.17 -0.60 4.12
N ARG A 57 -2.54 -1.58 4.79
CA ARG A 57 -1.16 -1.97 4.52
C ARG A 57 -1.00 -2.46 3.09
N VAL A 58 -1.85 -3.39 2.64
CA VAL A 58 -1.79 -3.93 1.27
C VAL A 58 -1.94 -2.82 0.23
N VAL A 59 -2.85 -1.89 0.48
CA VAL A 59 -3.10 -0.73 -0.38
C VAL A 59 -1.88 0.19 -0.48
N VAL A 60 -1.28 0.56 0.66
CA VAL A 60 -0.12 1.46 0.69
C VAL A 60 1.07 0.85 -0.05
N GLU A 61 1.36 -0.43 0.19
CA GLU A 61 2.45 -1.14 -0.49
C GLU A 61 2.21 -1.22 -2.01
N MET A 62 0.97 -1.49 -2.42
CA MET A 62 0.60 -1.55 -3.84
C MET A 62 0.73 -0.19 -4.53
N ILE A 63 0.28 0.89 -3.89
CA ILE A 63 0.44 2.25 -4.43
C ILE A 63 1.92 2.60 -4.53
N HIS A 64 2.70 2.29 -3.51
CA HIS A 64 4.13 2.57 -3.52
C HIS A 64 4.86 1.82 -4.63
N ALA A 65 4.62 0.52 -4.78
CA ALA A 65 5.21 -0.28 -5.86
C ALA A 65 4.80 0.24 -7.25
N ALA A 66 3.54 0.65 -7.43
CA ALA A 66 3.09 1.24 -8.68
C ALA A 66 3.81 2.57 -8.98
N VAL A 67 4.06 3.39 -7.96
CA VAL A 67 4.84 4.63 -8.10
C VAL A 67 6.30 4.34 -8.40
N GLU A 68 6.93 3.37 -7.73
CA GLU A 68 8.30 2.94 -8.05
C GLU A 68 8.41 2.45 -9.50
N MET A 69 7.48 1.61 -9.97
CA MET A 69 7.43 1.17 -11.37
C MET A 69 7.25 2.32 -12.36
N LEU A 70 6.45 3.35 -12.03
CA LEU A 70 6.29 4.53 -12.87
C LEU A 70 7.58 5.37 -13.00
N PHE A 71 8.47 5.28 -12.01
CA PHE A 71 9.78 5.94 -12.05
C PHE A 71 10.83 5.09 -12.76
N ASP A 72 10.77 3.76 -12.63
CA ASP A 72 11.73 2.83 -13.23
C ASP A 72 11.45 2.55 -14.72
N GLU A 73 10.17 2.55 -15.12
CA GLU A 73 9.74 2.25 -16.48
C GLU A 73 8.91 3.37 -17.11
N ALA A 74 9.05 3.58 -18.43
CA ALA A 74 8.28 4.57 -19.18
C ALA A 74 6.84 4.08 -19.41
N MET A 75 6.02 4.14 -18.36
CA MET A 75 4.61 3.72 -18.36
C MET A 75 3.66 4.93 -18.38
N ASP A 76 2.44 4.76 -18.89
CA ASP A 76 1.38 5.77 -18.80
C ASP A 76 0.85 5.84 -17.36
N ALA A 77 1.25 6.90 -16.63
CA ALA A 77 0.81 7.18 -15.26
C ALA A 77 -0.72 7.16 -15.09
N LYS A 78 -1.47 7.63 -16.10
CA LYS A 78 -2.94 7.65 -16.04
C LYS A 78 -3.53 6.26 -16.21
N ALA A 79 -2.89 5.39 -16.97
CA ALA A 79 -3.31 3.99 -17.10
C ALA A 79 -3.01 3.22 -15.81
N VAL A 80 -1.83 3.40 -15.22
CA VAL A 80 -1.45 2.77 -13.95
C VAL A 80 -2.37 3.22 -12.82
N ALA A 81 -2.65 4.52 -12.70
CA ALA A 81 -3.57 5.03 -11.68
C ALA A 81 -4.98 4.42 -11.79
N ARG A 82 -5.48 4.20 -13.02
CA ARG A 82 -6.78 3.56 -13.26
C ARG A 82 -6.79 2.09 -12.80
N ILE A 83 -5.73 1.35 -13.09
CA ILE A 83 -5.59 -0.06 -12.67
C ILE A 83 -5.56 -0.15 -11.14
N VAL A 84 -4.71 0.66 -10.51
CA VAL A 84 -4.60 0.72 -9.04
C VAL A 84 -5.95 1.07 -8.43
N ALA A 85 -6.63 2.11 -8.91
CA ALA A 85 -7.96 2.50 -8.42
C ALA A 85 -8.99 1.36 -8.53
N GLY A 86 -8.98 0.60 -9.63
CA GLY A 86 -9.86 -0.57 -9.79
C GLY A 86 -9.57 -1.68 -8.77
N MET A 87 -8.30 -1.97 -8.51
CA MET A 87 -7.89 -2.96 -7.49
C MET A 87 -8.33 -2.52 -6.08
N LEU A 88 -8.20 -1.22 -5.77
CA LEU A 88 -8.63 -0.65 -4.49
C LEU A 88 -10.14 -0.74 -4.31
N ALA A 89 -10.92 -0.33 -5.31
CA ALA A 89 -12.37 -0.42 -5.28
C ALA A 89 -12.84 -1.86 -5.06
N SER A 90 -12.28 -2.80 -5.81
CA SER A 90 -12.59 -4.23 -5.68
C SER A 90 -12.25 -4.79 -4.29
N GLN A 91 -11.18 -4.31 -3.65
CA GLN A 91 -10.83 -4.74 -2.30
C GLN A 91 -11.79 -4.16 -1.25
N LEU A 92 -12.19 -2.90 -1.39
CA LEU A 92 -13.15 -2.27 -0.48
C LEU A 92 -14.53 -2.94 -0.55
N GLU A 93 -15.00 -3.28 -1.75
CA GLU A 93 -16.24 -4.04 -1.95
C GLU A 93 -16.25 -5.38 -1.21
N ARG A 94 -15.10 -6.06 -1.15
CA ARG A 94 -14.96 -7.32 -0.41
C ARG A 94 -14.96 -7.16 1.11
N SER A 95 -14.52 -6.01 1.62
CA SER A 95 -14.38 -5.73 3.05
C SER A 95 -15.62 -5.11 3.69
N ILE A 96 -16.60 -4.65 2.89
CA ILE A 96 -17.88 -4.18 3.43
C ILE A 96 -18.72 -5.42 3.77
N PRO A 97 -19.07 -5.66 5.05
CA PRO A 97 -19.93 -6.78 5.41
C PRO A 97 -21.29 -6.62 4.72
N ALA A 98 -21.80 -7.72 4.14
CA ALA A 98 -23.13 -7.75 3.57
C ALA A 98 -24.15 -7.39 4.67
N VAL A 99 -24.99 -6.37 4.42
CA VAL A 99 -26.17 -6.12 5.25
C VAL A 99 -27.00 -7.41 5.27
N PRO A 100 -27.20 -8.07 6.44
CA PRO A 100 -28.09 -9.22 6.50
C PRO A 100 -29.48 -8.77 6.05
N PRO A 101 -30.23 -9.57 5.27
CA PRO A 101 -31.58 -9.22 4.85
C PRO A 101 -32.45 -9.04 6.10
N GLY A 102 -32.60 -7.81 6.56
CA GLY A 102 -33.51 -7.44 7.62
C GLY A 102 -34.93 -7.59 7.12
N ASN A 103 -35.71 -8.41 7.82
CA ASN A 103 -37.13 -8.69 7.64
C ASN A 103 -37.88 -7.57 6.89
N GLN A 104 -38.11 -7.76 5.60
CA GLN A 104 -39.13 -7.01 4.88
C GLN A 104 -40.49 -7.46 5.41
N PRO A 105 -41.36 -6.55 5.91
CA PRO A 105 -42.72 -6.94 6.24
C PRO A 105 -43.43 -7.35 4.95
N ALA A 106 -44.05 -8.53 4.98
CA ALA A 106 -44.84 -9.06 3.89
C ALA A 106 -45.86 -7.99 3.42
N ARG A 107 -45.78 -7.64 2.13
CA ARG A 107 -46.83 -6.90 1.43
C ARG A 107 -47.87 -7.87 0.89
#